data_AF-A0A1Q7YH18-F1
#
_entry.id   AF-A0A1Q7YH18-F1
#
_cell.length_a   1.000
_cell.length_b   1.000
_cell.length_c   1.000
_cell.angle_alpha   90.00
_cell.angle_beta   90.00
_cell.angle_gamma   90.00
#
_symmetry.space_group_name_H-M   'P 1'
#
loop_
_entity.id
_entity.type
_entity.pdbx_description
1 polymer ?
#
loop_
_entity_poly.entity_id
_entity_poly.type
_entity_poly.pdbx_seq_one_letter_code
_entity_poly.pdbx_strand_id
1 'polypeptide(L)'
;MPGNQEAGVLRWTELPTSVRSALRGKLRELYGRAQDDEEVFDHLDIDKQQSLVIFVRRLNELGLWEEIESVLNVYGEGGVGLSFTASSRLLDILRGRKDFTEKFARHRRHSAGFAERKRLRAALHFLYAEEKWPRWSAHFDLYSPASSMRNAARHLLSEKLRRKTPGWREIKAALKNSF
;
A
#
# COMPACT_ATOMS: atom_id res chain seq x y z
N MET A 1 12.30 4.98 -28.06
CA MET A 1 12.19 5.67 -26.75
C MET A 1 10.71 5.91 -26.47
N PRO A 2 10.01 5.09 -25.68
CA PRO A 2 8.65 5.42 -25.27
C PRO A 2 8.74 6.55 -24.24
N GLY A 3 8.05 7.65 -24.52
CA GLY A 3 8.09 8.87 -23.73
C GLY A 3 7.76 8.66 -22.26
N ASN A 4 8.55 9.30 -21.41
CA ASN A 4 8.22 9.61 -20.03
C ASN A 4 6.98 10.52 -20.05
N GLN A 5 5.77 9.95 -20.12
CA GLN A 5 4.58 10.70 -19.72
C GLN A 5 4.73 10.95 -18.22
N GLU A 6 5.06 12.19 -17.87
CA GLU A 6 4.89 12.66 -16.50
C GLU A 6 3.46 12.34 -16.10
N ALA A 7 3.27 11.47 -15.11
CA ALA A 7 1.91 11.18 -14.66
C ALA A 7 1.35 12.48 -14.08
N GLY A 8 0.34 13.02 -14.77
CA GLY A 8 -0.34 14.24 -14.35
C GLY A 8 -1.25 14.01 -13.16
N VAL A 9 -1.84 15.10 -12.69
CA VAL A 9 -2.97 15.11 -11.75
C VAL A 9 -4.06 14.19 -12.30
N LEU A 10 -4.56 13.28 -11.46
CA LEU A 10 -5.72 12.46 -11.80
C LEU A 10 -6.96 13.16 -11.30
N ARG A 11 -7.98 13.30 -12.15
CA ARG A 11 -9.32 13.67 -11.71
C ARG A 11 -10.12 12.43 -11.40
N TRP A 12 -10.96 12.49 -10.37
CA TRP A 12 -11.87 11.42 -9.99
C TRP A 12 -12.67 10.92 -11.20
N THR A 13 -13.22 11.83 -11.99
CA THR A 13 -14.03 11.52 -13.19
C THR A 13 -13.25 10.78 -14.28
N GLU A 14 -11.94 10.90 -14.31
CA GLU A 14 -11.03 10.21 -15.25
C GLU A 14 -10.58 8.84 -14.75
N LEU A 15 -10.85 8.51 -13.48
CA LEU A 15 -10.53 7.20 -12.94
C LEU A 15 -11.40 6.11 -13.60
N PRO A 16 -10.83 4.93 -13.87
CA PRO A 16 -11.61 3.77 -14.28
C PRO A 16 -12.77 3.52 -13.32
N THR A 17 -13.95 3.17 -13.83
CA THR A 17 -15.14 2.94 -13.01
C THR A 17 -14.90 1.93 -11.89
N SER A 18 -14.07 0.90 -12.13
CA SER A 18 -13.68 -0.07 -11.11
C SER A 18 -12.92 0.57 -9.94
N VAL A 19 -12.03 1.54 -10.20
CA VAL A 19 -11.29 2.25 -9.15
C VAL A 19 -12.21 3.19 -8.39
N ARG A 20 -13.09 3.94 -9.07
CA ARG A 20 -14.08 4.80 -8.40
C ARG A 20 -15.01 4.01 -7.50
N SER A 21 -15.54 2.90 -7.99
CA SER A 21 -16.41 2.02 -7.21
C SER A 21 -15.69 1.47 -5.98
N ALA A 22 -14.41 1.07 -6.13
CA ALA A 22 -13.62 0.56 -5.02
C ALA A 22 -13.33 1.63 -3.94
N LEU A 23 -13.18 2.89 -4.33
CA LEU A 23 -12.90 4.00 -3.42
C LEU A 23 -14.15 4.54 -2.70
N ARG A 24 -15.33 4.32 -3.26
CA ARG A 24 -16.59 4.87 -2.73
C ARG A 24 -16.85 4.42 -1.30
N GLY A 25 -17.09 5.39 -0.43
CA GLY A 25 -17.34 5.24 1.00
C GLY A 25 -16.06 5.08 1.85
N LYS A 26 -14.91 4.80 1.24
CA LYS A 26 -13.68 4.46 1.96
C LYS A 26 -12.77 5.68 2.23
N LEU A 27 -13.01 6.86 1.64
CA LEU A 27 -12.15 8.04 1.83
C LEU A 27 -12.69 9.04 2.85
N ARG A 28 -13.87 8.80 3.41
CA ARG A 28 -14.58 9.69 4.34
C ARG A 28 -13.87 9.96 5.67
N GLU A 29 -12.90 9.12 6.04
CA GLU A 29 -12.09 9.30 7.26
C GLU A 29 -10.66 9.75 6.93
N LEU A 30 -10.33 9.94 5.65
CA LEU A 30 -8.98 10.30 5.24
C LEU A 30 -8.60 11.65 5.85
N TYR A 31 -7.51 11.67 6.62
CA TYR A 31 -7.05 12.84 7.37
C TYR A 31 -8.06 13.43 8.35
N GLY A 32 -9.03 12.64 8.82
CA GLY A 32 -10.06 13.09 9.75
C GLY A 32 -11.04 14.09 9.14
N ARG A 33 -11.13 14.16 7.80
CA ARG A 33 -12.05 15.05 7.09
C ARG A 33 -13.30 14.29 6.67
N ALA A 34 -14.46 14.69 7.19
CA ALA A 34 -15.75 14.23 6.68
C ALA A 34 -16.11 15.01 5.39
N GLN A 35 -15.72 14.47 4.24
CA GLN A 35 -16.02 15.02 2.91
C GLN A 35 -16.44 13.90 1.93
N ASP A 36 -16.93 14.28 0.75
CA ASP A 36 -17.23 13.36 -0.36
C ASP A 36 -15.94 12.73 -0.92
N ASP A 37 -15.99 11.46 -1.35
CA ASP A 37 -14.81 10.73 -1.82
C ASP A 37 -14.16 11.36 -3.06
N GLU A 38 -14.96 11.96 -3.96
CA GLU A 38 -14.47 12.66 -5.14
C GLU A 38 -13.69 13.90 -4.76
N GLU A 39 -14.26 14.74 -3.90
CA GLU A 39 -13.61 15.95 -3.41
C GLU A 39 -12.29 15.61 -2.70
N VAL A 40 -12.33 14.61 -1.81
CA VAL A 40 -11.14 14.15 -1.08
C VAL A 40 -10.05 13.69 -2.04
N PHE A 41 -10.38 12.88 -3.04
CA PHE A 41 -9.43 12.36 -4.01
C PHE A 41 -8.80 13.48 -4.86
N ASP A 42 -9.62 14.41 -5.34
CA ASP A 42 -9.18 15.50 -6.22
C ASP A 42 -8.28 16.52 -5.51
N HIS A 43 -8.37 16.62 -4.18
CA HIS A 43 -7.51 17.48 -3.36
C HIS A 43 -6.22 16.81 -2.90
N LEU A 44 -6.04 15.51 -3.16
CA LEU A 44 -4.77 14.84 -2.86
C LEU A 44 -3.66 15.35 -3.77
N ASP A 45 -2.47 15.49 -3.20
CA ASP A 45 -1.25 15.67 -3.99
C ASP A 45 -1.07 14.50 -4.96
N ILE A 46 -0.44 14.78 -6.11
CA ILE A 46 -0.27 13.82 -7.22
C ILE A 46 0.35 12.50 -6.73
N ASP A 47 1.32 12.56 -5.84
CA ASP A 47 1.99 11.39 -5.29
C ASP A 47 1.05 10.50 -4.48
N LYS A 48 0.17 11.10 -3.67
CA LYS A 48 -0.84 10.40 -2.87
C LYS A 48 -1.94 9.81 -3.76
N GLN A 49 -2.39 10.54 -4.79
CA GLN A 49 -3.33 10.01 -5.77
C GLN A 49 -2.77 8.74 -6.44
N GLN A 50 -1.52 8.79 -6.92
CA GLN A 50 -0.89 7.64 -7.57
C GLN A 50 -0.68 6.48 -6.60
N SER A 51 -0.23 6.75 -5.37
CA SER A 51 -0.08 5.74 -4.32
C SER A 51 -1.41 5.05 -4.02
N LEU A 52 -2.48 5.82 -3.82
CA LEU A 52 -3.80 5.28 -3.53
C LEU A 52 -4.30 4.38 -4.66
N VAL A 53 -4.16 4.81 -5.92
CA VAL A 53 -4.54 3.99 -7.09
C VAL A 53 -3.70 2.71 -7.17
N ILE A 54 -2.41 2.76 -6.84
CA ILE A 54 -1.55 1.57 -6.76
C ILE A 54 -2.08 0.60 -5.70
N PHE A 55 -2.43 1.09 -4.51
CA PHE A 55 -2.99 0.27 -3.44
C PHE A 55 -4.33 -0.35 -3.83
N VAL A 56 -5.28 0.45 -4.32
CA VAL A 56 -6.60 -0.03 -4.76
C VAL A 56 -6.44 -1.17 -5.74
N ARG A 57 -5.60 -0.99 -6.77
CA ARG A 57 -5.38 -2.04 -7.78
C ARG A 57 -4.76 -3.28 -7.16
N ARG A 58 -3.66 -3.14 -6.41
CA ARG A 58 -2.93 -4.31 -5.91
C ARG A 58 -3.72 -5.07 -4.86
N LEU A 59 -4.40 -4.38 -3.96
CA LEU A 59 -5.24 -5.00 -2.94
C LEU A 59 -6.49 -5.65 -3.55
N ASN A 60 -7.07 -5.08 -4.61
CA ASN A 60 -8.14 -5.76 -5.35
C ASN A 60 -7.64 -7.04 -6.03
N GLU A 61 -6.48 -7.01 -6.68
CA GLU A 61 -5.86 -8.22 -7.27
C GLU A 61 -5.59 -9.31 -6.23
N LEU A 62 -5.27 -8.91 -4.99
CA LEU A 62 -5.07 -9.84 -3.87
C LEU A 62 -6.39 -10.23 -3.19
N GLY A 63 -7.53 -9.65 -3.54
CA GLY A 63 -8.83 -9.87 -2.88
C GLY A 63 -8.88 -9.35 -1.44
N LEU A 64 -8.07 -8.34 -1.11
CA LEU A 64 -7.93 -7.77 0.24
C LEU A 64 -8.61 -6.40 0.40
N TRP A 65 -8.91 -5.71 -0.71
CA TRP A 65 -9.47 -4.34 -0.66
C TRP A 65 -10.87 -4.29 -0.04
N GLU A 66 -11.69 -5.32 -0.25
CA GLU A 66 -13.04 -5.40 0.32
C GLU A 66 -13.05 -5.42 1.85
N GLU A 67 -11.97 -5.91 2.45
CA GLU A 67 -11.84 -5.96 3.90
C GLU A 67 -11.44 -4.60 4.50
N ILE A 68 -11.02 -3.63 3.68
CA ILE A 68 -10.73 -2.27 4.13
C ILE A 68 -12.03 -1.51 4.32
N GLU A 69 -12.27 -0.97 5.51
CA GLU A 69 -13.50 -0.23 5.81
C GLU A 69 -13.31 1.26 5.47
N SER A 70 -12.28 1.88 6.04
CA SER A 70 -11.95 3.30 5.83
C SER A 70 -10.45 3.49 5.67
N VAL A 71 -10.05 4.35 4.74
CA VAL A 71 -8.68 4.85 4.60
C VAL A 71 -8.51 6.05 5.51
N LEU A 72 -7.49 6.01 6.36
CA LEU A 72 -7.16 7.05 7.34
C LEU A 72 -6.03 7.96 6.87
N ASN A 73 -5.07 7.42 6.12
CA ASN A 73 -3.90 8.16 5.63
C ASN A 73 -3.33 7.50 4.36
N VAL A 74 -2.81 8.30 3.43
CA VAL A 74 -2.06 7.85 2.25
C VAL A 74 -0.68 8.50 2.23
N TYR A 75 0.35 7.71 1.97
CA TYR A 75 1.73 8.17 1.82
C TYR A 75 2.19 8.04 0.35
N GLY A 76 2.91 9.05 -0.14
CA GLY A 76 3.32 9.20 -1.54
C GLY A 76 4.82 9.16 -1.74
N GLU A 77 5.43 10.33 -1.93
CA GLU A 77 6.88 10.49 -2.01
C GLU A 77 7.54 10.19 -0.65
N GLY A 78 8.71 9.54 -0.69
CA GLY A 78 9.40 9.11 0.53
C GLY A 78 8.74 7.92 1.23
N GLY A 79 7.84 7.19 0.56
CA GLY A 79 7.29 5.92 1.02
C GLY A 79 5.85 5.74 0.57
N VAL A 80 5.59 4.73 -0.27
CA VAL A 80 4.24 4.40 -0.74
C VAL A 80 3.54 3.56 0.33
N GLY A 81 2.58 4.18 1.02
CA GLY A 81 1.91 3.60 2.17
C GLY A 81 0.43 3.96 2.27
N LEU A 82 -0.27 3.24 3.13
CA LEU A 82 -1.68 3.41 3.44
C LEU A 82 -1.92 3.05 4.91
N SER A 83 -2.61 3.90 5.67
CA SER A 83 -3.17 3.53 6.98
C SER A 83 -4.68 3.44 6.86
N PHE A 84 -5.28 2.43 7.48
CA PHE A 84 -6.70 2.12 7.28
C PHE A 84 -7.29 1.35 8.46
N THR A 85 -8.62 1.37 8.56
CA THR A 85 -9.42 0.42 9.33
C THR A 85 -9.85 -0.72 8.42
N ALA A 86 -10.03 -1.90 9.00
CA ALA A 86 -10.44 -3.08 8.26
C ALA A 86 -11.32 -3.96 9.13
N SER A 87 -12.04 -4.85 8.46
CA SER A 87 -12.84 -5.88 9.10
C SER A 87 -11.98 -6.73 10.04
N SER A 88 -12.62 -7.31 11.07
CA SER A 88 -11.96 -8.24 11.99
C SER A 88 -11.42 -9.50 11.29
N ARG A 89 -11.85 -9.79 10.06
CA ARG A 89 -11.48 -10.97 9.28
C ARG A 89 -10.18 -10.81 8.52
N LEU A 90 -9.68 -9.58 8.32
CA LEU A 90 -8.50 -9.33 7.48
C LEU A 90 -7.28 -10.13 7.94
N LEU A 91 -7.02 -10.21 9.24
CA LEU A 91 -5.88 -10.96 9.78
C LEU A 91 -6.00 -12.46 9.49
N ASP A 92 -7.19 -13.03 9.66
CA ASP A 92 -7.43 -14.45 9.39
C ASP A 92 -7.33 -14.76 7.90
N ILE A 93 -7.85 -13.86 7.05
CA ILE A 93 -7.69 -13.95 5.59
C ILE A 93 -6.22 -13.95 5.24
N LEU A 94 -5.44 -13.00 5.75
CA LEU A 94 -3.99 -12.92 5.52
C LEU A 94 -3.27 -14.21 5.97
N ARG A 95 -3.54 -14.69 7.19
CA ARG A 95 -2.95 -15.92 7.72
C ARG A 95 -3.31 -17.18 6.92
N GLY A 96 -4.50 -17.20 6.31
CA GLY A 96 -4.93 -18.29 5.43
C GLY A 96 -4.21 -18.33 4.08
N ARG A 97 -3.53 -17.24 3.68
CA ARG A 97 -2.86 -17.17 2.38
C ARG A 97 -1.52 -17.91 2.37
N LYS A 98 -1.26 -18.68 1.31
CA LYS A 98 0.00 -19.41 1.10
C LYS A 98 1.21 -18.51 0.84
N ASP A 99 0.97 -17.27 0.41
CA ASP A 99 1.99 -16.27 0.12
C ASP A 99 2.20 -15.26 1.26
N PHE A 100 1.45 -15.39 2.36
CA PHE A 100 1.65 -14.58 3.56
C PHE A 100 2.76 -15.12 4.47
N THR A 101 3.50 -14.23 5.13
CA THR A 101 4.50 -14.60 6.14
C THR A 101 4.68 -13.53 7.19
N GLU A 102 4.61 -13.93 8.46
CA GLU A 102 4.97 -13.08 9.62
C GLU A 102 6.49 -13.11 9.93
N LYS A 103 7.26 -13.99 9.25
CA LYS A 103 8.72 -14.04 9.40
C LYS A 103 9.35 -12.71 8.99
N PHE A 104 10.35 -12.26 9.77
CA PHE A 104 11.08 -10.99 9.60
C PHE A 104 10.26 -9.72 9.82
N ALA A 105 9.03 -9.84 10.33
CA ALA A 105 8.15 -8.72 10.62
C ALA A 105 7.78 -8.63 12.12
N ARG A 106 8.38 -9.44 13.00
CA ARG A 106 8.09 -9.37 14.45
C ARG A 106 8.62 -8.07 15.08
N HIS A 107 7.74 -7.10 15.26
CA HIS A 107 7.96 -5.97 16.17
C HIS A 107 7.25 -6.22 17.50
N ARG A 108 7.88 -5.81 18.60
CA ARG A 108 7.53 -6.18 19.99
C ARG A 108 6.09 -5.84 20.44
N ARG A 109 5.31 -5.11 19.63
CA ARG A 109 3.93 -4.63 19.91
C ARG A 109 3.00 -4.65 18.68
N HIS A 110 3.45 -5.17 17.53
CA HIS A 110 2.68 -5.17 16.28
C HIS A 110 2.78 -6.54 15.63
N SER A 111 1.65 -7.10 15.22
CA SER A 111 1.66 -8.21 14.27
C SER A 111 1.96 -7.62 12.91
N ALA A 112 2.97 -8.14 12.22
CA ALA A 112 3.29 -7.67 10.89
C ALA A 112 3.68 -8.84 9.99
N GLY A 113 3.47 -8.66 8.69
CA GLY A 113 3.70 -9.72 7.72
C GLY A 113 3.59 -9.26 6.27
N PHE A 114 4.23 -10.03 5.39
CA PHE A 114 4.26 -9.76 3.96
C PHE A 114 3.24 -10.63 3.24
N ALA A 115 2.34 -10.03 2.45
CA ALA A 115 1.33 -10.77 1.68
C ALA A 115 1.85 -11.32 0.34
N GLU A 116 3.15 -11.17 0.06
CA GLU A 116 3.74 -11.52 -1.23
C GLU A 116 5.15 -12.11 -1.07
N ARG A 117 5.29 -13.15 -0.22
CA ARG A 117 6.59 -13.72 0.20
C ARG A 117 7.58 -13.98 -0.94
N LYS A 118 7.10 -14.42 -2.11
CA LYS A 118 7.94 -14.76 -3.27
C LYS A 118 8.32 -13.56 -4.14
N ARG A 119 7.69 -12.40 -3.93
CA ARG A 119 7.93 -11.21 -4.73
C ARG A 119 9.24 -10.56 -4.32
N LEU A 120 10.13 -10.37 -5.30
CA LEU A 120 11.45 -9.81 -5.04
C LEU A 120 11.44 -8.29 -4.86
N ARG A 121 10.44 -7.60 -5.44
CA ARG A 121 10.35 -6.14 -5.47
C ARG A 121 8.92 -5.64 -5.29
N ALA A 122 8.77 -4.46 -4.70
CA ALA A 122 7.48 -3.86 -4.39
C ALA A 122 6.56 -4.86 -3.66
N ALA A 123 7.10 -5.51 -2.63
CA ALA A 123 6.33 -6.44 -1.82
C ALA A 123 5.46 -5.66 -0.83
N LEU A 124 4.21 -6.10 -0.70
CA LEU A 124 3.26 -5.49 0.22
C LEU A 124 3.48 -6.01 1.65
N HIS A 125 3.81 -5.08 2.54
CA HIS A 125 4.02 -5.31 3.96
C HIS A 125 2.86 -4.73 4.76
N PHE A 126 2.29 -5.51 5.66
CA PHE A 126 1.23 -5.10 6.58
C PHE A 126 1.77 -5.01 8.01
N LEU A 127 1.36 -3.96 8.70
CA LEU A 127 1.54 -3.73 10.12
C LEU A 127 0.15 -3.63 10.77
N TYR A 128 -0.04 -4.34 11.86
CA TYR A 128 -1.26 -4.35 12.67
C TYR A 128 -0.94 -3.96 14.10
N ALA A 129 -1.62 -2.93 14.59
CA ALA A 129 -1.58 -2.52 15.99
C ALA A 129 -2.84 -3.01 16.70
N GLU A 130 -2.67 -3.90 17.69
CA GLU A 130 -3.72 -4.31 18.61
C GLU A 130 -4.00 -3.16 19.60
N GLU A 131 -4.73 -2.15 19.14
CA GLU A 131 -5.28 -1.07 19.96
C GLU A 131 -6.80 -1.27 20.16
N LYS A 132 -7.44 -0.35 20.90
CA LYS A 132 -8.90 -0.34 21.10
C LYS A 132 -9.71 -0.30 19.78
N TRP A 133 -9.07 0.16 18.70
CA TRP A 133 -9.60 0.12 17.34
C TRP A 133 -8.53 -0.50 16.43
N PRO A 134 -8.84 -1.57 15.67
CA PRO A 134 -7.90 -2.21 14.76
C PRO A 134 -7.35 -1.22 13.74
N ARG A 135 -6.08 -0.82 13.92
CA ARG A 135 -5.39 0.06 12.98
C ARG A 135 -4.38 -0.73 12.19
N TRP A 136 -4.56 -0.67 10.88
CA TRP A 136 -3.67 -1.28 9.92
C TRP A 136 -2.84 -0.21 9.23
N SER A 137 -1.62 -0.57 8.87
CA SER A 137 -0.81 0.18 7.94
C SER A 137 -0.19 -0.79 6.95
N ALA A 138 -0.25 -0.47 5.67
CA ALA A 138 0.42 -1.22 4.63
C ALA A 138 1.37 -0.31 3.86
N HIS A 139 2.54 -0.83 3.48
CA HIS A 139 3.48 -0.12 2.61
C HIS A 139 4.15 -1.06 1.61
N PHE A 140 4.68 -0.49 0.55
CA PHE A 140 5.45 -1.22 -0.44
C PHE A 140 6.95 -1.15 -0.15
N ASP A 141 7.56 -2.32 0.03
CA ASP A 141 9.00 -2.45 0.10
C ASP A 141 9.58 -2.72 -1.27
N LEU A 142 10.44 -1.82 -1.78
CA LEU A 142 11.08 -2.00 -3.09
C LEU A 142 11.94 -3.27 -3.16
N TYR A 143 12.48 -3.72 -2.03
CA TYR A 143 13.20 -4.99 -1.89
C TYR A 143 12.57 -5.77 -0.75
N SER A 144 11.98 -6.93 -1.05
CA SER A 144 11.33 -7.75 -0.01
C SER A 144 12.37 -8.41 0.90
N PRO A 145 12.40 -8.11 2.21
CA PRO A 145 13.27 -8.80 3.16
C PRO A 145 12.91 -10.29 3.27
N ALA A 146 11.62 -10.61 3.09
CA ALA A 146 11.08 -11.96 3.20
C ALA A 146 11.45 -12.87 2.02
N SER A 147 11.92 -12.32 0.90
CA SER A 147 12.17 -13.09 -0.31
C SER A 147 13.59 -13.67 -0.38
N SER A 148 14.59 -13.06 0.28
CA SER A 148 15.95 -13.59 0.42
C SER A 148 16.82 -12.78 1.40
N MET A 149 17.85 -13.41 1.97
CA MET A 149 18.86 -12.72 2.80
C MET A 149 19.56 -11.58 2.06
N ARG A 150 19.74 -11.70 0.74
CA ARG A 150 20.34 -10.66 -0.11
C ARG A 150 19.42 -9.43 -0.24
N ASN A 151 18.10 -9.64 -0.32
CA ASN A 151 17.15 -8.53 -0.37
C ASN A 151 16.92 -7.92 1.01
N ALA A 152 16.97 -8.69 2.10
CA ALA A 152 16.98 -8.15 3.46
C ALA A 152 18.19 -7.22 3.68
N ALA A 153 19.39 -7.62 3.22
CA ALA A 153 20.57 -6.76 3.26
C ALA A 153 20.41 -5.50 2.38
N ARG A 154 19.81 -5.60 1.19
CA ARG A 154 19.54 -4.45 0.32
C ARG A 154 18.50 -3.50 0.91
N HIS A 155 17.46 -4.01 1.54
CA HIS A 155 16.44 -3.23 2.25
C HIS A 155 17.08 -2.42 3.38
N LEU A 156 17.88 -3.09 4.23
CA LEU A 156 18.66 -2.43 5.29
C LEU A 156 19.67 -1.42 4.74
N LEU A 157 20.34 -1.72 3.63
CA LEU A 157 21.27 -0.78 2.97
C LEU A 157 20.55 0.41 2.33
N SER A 158 19.36 0.24 1.75
CA SER A 158 18.58 1.35 1.18
C SER A 158 18.03 2.28 2.26
N GLU A 159 17.53 1.73 3.37
CA GLU A 159 17.01 2.51 4.49
C GLU A 159 18.14 3.21 5.26
N LYS A 160 19.21 2.47 5.62
CA LYS A 160 20.26 2.97 6.52
C LYS A 160 21.35 3.78 5.82
N LEU A 161 21.67 3.48 4.56
CA LEU A 161 22.79 4.10 3.84
C LEU A 161 22.36 5.18 2.84
N ARG A 162 21.14 5.13 2.31
CA ARG A 162 20.67 6.08 1.28
C ARG A 162 19.54 7.01 1.71
N ARG A 163 18.89 6.78 2.87
CA ARG A 163 17.72 7.56 3.36
C ARG A 163 16.65 7.81 2.29
N LYS A 164 16.54 6.91 1.29
CA LYS A 164 15.63 7.03 0.16
C LYS A 164 14.67 5.86 0.20
N THR A 165 13.51 6.11 0.78
CA THR A 165 12.33 5.26 0.64
C THR A 165 11.76 5.43 -0.77
N PRO A 166 11.39 4.34 -1.45
CA PRO A 166 11.00 4.37 -2.85
C PRO A 166 9.70 5.15 -3.05
N GLY A 167 9.66 6.01 -4.06
CA GLY A 167 8.45 6.74 -4.43
C GLY A 167 7.50 5.91 -5.31
N TRP A 168 6.28 6.43 -5.53
CA TRP A 168 5.24 5.75 -6.31
C TRP A 168 5.66 5.40 -7.74
N ARG A 169 6.54 6.19 -8.38
CA ARG A 169 7.10 5.90 -9.72
C ARG A 169 7.92 4.60 -9.72
N GLU A 170 8.80 4.43 -8.74
CA GLU A 170 9.66 3.26 -8.61
C GLU A 170 8.84 2.01 -8.27
N ILE A 171 7.86 2.14 -7.37
CA ILE A 171 6.92 1.07 -7.06
C ILE A 171 6.10 0.68 -8.29
N LYS A 172 5.48 1.64 -8.98
CA LYS A 172 4.70 1.40 -10.22
C LYS A 172 5.52 0.69 -11.29
N ALA A 173 6.78 1.09 -11.49
CA ALA A 173 7.69 0.43 -12.42
C ALA A 173 8.03 -1.01 -11.99
N ALA A 174 8.32 -1.23 -10.70
CA ALA A 174 8.59 -2.56 -10.17
C ALA A 174 7.37 -3.50 -10.28
N LEU A 175 6.16 -2.97 -10.09
CA LEU A 175 4.91 -3.72 -10.26
C LEU A 175 4.67 -4.12 -11.72
N LYS A 176 4.89 -3.21 -12.68
CA LYS A 176 4.74 -3.49 -14.13
C LYS A 176 5.66 -4.62 -14.62
N ASN A 177 6.89 -4.68 -14.11
CA ASN A 177 7.88 -5.68 -14.49
C ASN A 177 7.74 -7.02 -13.74
N SER A 178 6.66 -7.19 -12.96
CA SER A 178 6.36 -8.42 -12.22
C SER A 178 5.22 -9.23 -12.85
N PHE A 179 4.81 -8.88 -14.07
CA PHE A 179 3.81 -9.56 -14.88
C PHE A 179 4.48 -10.18 -16.11
#